data_AF-A0A2J0MQB8-F1
#
_entry.id   AF-A0A2J0MQB8-F1
#
_cell.length_a   1.000
_cell.length_b   1.000
_cell.length_c   1.000
_cell.angle_alpha   90.00
_cell.angle_beta   90.00
_cell.angle_gamma   90.00
#
_symmetry.space_group_name_H-M   'P 1'
#
loop_
_entity.id
_entity.type
_entity.pdbx_description
1 polymer ?
#
loop_
_entity_poly.entity_id
_entity_poly.type
_entity_poly.pdbx_seq_one_letter_code
_entity_poly.pdbx_strand_id
1 'polypeptide(L)'
;MSLDPQQQFKNFLEKSKEILILLPQNPQGDAIGSAWAFYFFLKKRGFSPTIGLSGELPLKFSFLPKPEKIVKEISGARDFVLSFDTSRNKIIRLKTEEKEDQYNIYITPEKGSVDPRDFSFILAKFKYDLIITLGCSDLEKLGKIYETNSDLFFEVPI
;
A
#
# COMPACT_ATOMS: atom_id res chain seq x y z
N MET A 1 30.05 3.08 8.54
CA MET A 1 30.13 3.24 7.08
C MET A 1 28.76 2.92 6.52
N SER A 2 28.22 3.77 5.64
CA SER A 2 26.96 3.46 4.95
C SER A 2 27.14 2.18 4.13
N LEU A 3 26.11 1.32 4.13
CA LEU A 3 26.09 0.12 3.30
C LEU A 3 26.12 0.51 1.81
N ASP A 4 26.63 -0.38 0.96
CA ASP A 4 26.54 -0.19 -0.50
C ASP A 4 25.07 -0.13 -0.96
N PRO A 5 24.70 0.70 -1.95
CA PRO A 5 23.31 0.80 -2.42
C PRO A 5 22.66 -0.55 -2.77
N GLN A 6 23.42 -1.50 -3.33
CA GLN A 6 22.90 -2.83 -3.64
C GLN A 6 22.58 -3.63 -2.39
N GLN A 7 23.40 -3.50 -1.34
CA GLN A 7 23.17 -4.14 -0.05
C GLN A 7 22.00 -3.51 0.69
N GLN A 8 21.87 -2.18 0.62
CA GLN A 8 20.71 -1.47 1.19
C GLN A 8 19.42 -1.94 0.53
N PHE A 9 19.38 -1.97 -0.81
CA PHE A 9 18.22 -2.45 -1.56
C PHE A 9 17.85 -3.88 -1.20
N LYS A 10 18.84 -4.78 -1.13
CA LYS A 10 18.61 -6.18 -0.72
C LYS A 10 18.02 -6.28 0.69
N ASN A 11 18.50 -5.47 1.63
CA ASN A 11 17.97 -5.44 2.99
C ASN A 11 16.53 -4.93 3.07
N PHE A 12 16.16 -3.94 2.27
CA PHE A 12 14.77 -3.49 2.18
C PHE A 12 13.90 -4.58 1.56
N LEU A 13 14.35 -5.16 0.45
CA LEU A 13 13.61 -6.20 -0.26
C LEU A 13 13.35 -7.43 0.61
N GLU A 14 14.32 -7.88 1.41
CA GLU A 14 14.16 -9.03 2.31
C GLU A 14 13.20 -8.78 3.48
N LYS A 15 12.98 -7.51 3.86
CA LYS A 15 12.06 -7.13 4.94
C LYS A 15 10.62 -6.90 4.47
N SER A 16 10.42 -6.68 3.17
CA SER A 16 9.13 -6.36 2.57
C SER A 16 8.40 -7.61 2.10
N LYS A 17 7.06 -7.60 2.11
CA LYS A 17 6.24 -8.66 1.51
C LYS A 17 5.39 -8.12 0.37
N GLU A 18 4.75 -6.98 0.59
CA GLU A 18 3.93 -6.29 -0.39
C GLU A 18 4.75 -5.15 -1.01
N ILE A 19 5.01 -5.24 -2.31
CA ILE A 19 5.90 -4.31 -3.02
C ILE A 19 5.11 -3.57 -4.08
N LEU A 20 5.23 -2.25 -4.10
CA LEU A 20 4.57 -1.39 -5.08
C LEU A 20 5.59 -0.90 -6.11
N ILE A 21 5.45 -1.36 -7.35
CA ILE A 21 6.26 -0.88 -8.48
C ILE A 21 5.50 0.25 -9.16
N LEU A 22 6.09 1.43 -9.23
CA LEU A 22 5.47 2.62 -9.81
C LEU A 22 6.14 3.00 -11.14
N LEU A 23 5.30 3.31 -12.11
CA LEU A 23 5.68 3.77 -13.43
C LEU A 23 5.24 5.22 -13.65
N PRO A 24 5.97 5.99 -14.47
CA PRO A 24 5.54 7.33 -14.85
C PRO A 24 4.22 7.27 -15.64
N GLN A 25 3.46 8.36 -15.65
CA GLN A 25 2.15 8.45 -16.32
C GLN A 25 2.23 8.06 -17.81
N ASN A 26 3.32 8.39 -18.50
CA ASN A 26 3.56 8.01 -19.89
C ASN A 26 4.81 7.12 -19.99
N PRO A 27 4.70 5.82 -19.68
CA PRO A 27 5.86 4.95 -19.59
C PRO A 27 6.38 4.56 -20.97
N GLN A 28 7.70 4.61 -21.13
CA GLN A 28 8.38 4.14 -22.33
C GLN A 28 8.56 2.62 -22.30
N GLY A 29 9.00 2.03 -23.43
CA GLY A 29 9.20 0.59 -23.54
C GLY A 29 10.18 0.02 -22.52
N ASP A 30 11.23 0.78 -22.19
CA ASP A 30 12.20 0.39 -21.17
C ASP A 30 11.58 0.30 -19.77
N ALA A 31 10.80 1.32 -19.38
CA ALA A 31 10.11 1.34 -18.09
C ALA A 31 9.12 0.18 -17.95
N ILE A 32 8.31 -0.07 -18.99
CA ILE A 32 7.34 -1.18 -19.01
C ILE A 32 8.06 -2.53 -18.96
N GLY A 33 9.08 -2.73 -19.80
CA GLY A 33 9.84 -3.98 -19.86
C GLY A 33 10.52 -4.29 -18.54
N SER A 34 11.21 -3.29 -17.97
CA SER A 34 11.87 -3.39 -16.67
C SER A 34 10.87 -3.69 -15.55
N ALA A 35 9.73 -2.99 -15.51
CA ALA A 35 8.71 -3.23 -14.49
C ALA A 35 8.07 -4.62 -14.60
N TRP A 36 7.82 -5.12 -15.82
CA TRP A 36 7.23 -6.45 -16.00
C TRP A 36 8.22 -7.54 -15.62
N ALA A 37 9.48 -7.41 -16.07
CA ALA A 37 10.54 -8.34 -15.70
C ALA A 37 10.72 -8.38 -14.17
N PHE A 38 10.73 -7.22 -13.53
CA PHE A 38 10.87 -7.12 -12.08
C PHE A 38 9.66 -7.67 -11.33
N TYR A 39 8.45 -7.40 -11.81
CA TYR A 39 7.21 -7.98 -11.27
C TYR A 39 7.25 -9.51 -11.29
N PHE A 40 7.59 -10.12 -12.42
CA PHE A 40 7.66 -11.59 -12.51
C PHE A 40 8.81 -12.16 -11.69
N PHE A 41 9.94 -11.45 -11.58
CA PHE A 41 11.04 -11.83 -10.69
C PHE A 41 10.60 -11.86 -9.21
N LEU A 42 9.96 -10.79 -8.74
CA LEU A 42 9.47 -10.68 -7.36
C LEU A 42 8.40 -11.74 -7.07
N LYS A 43 7.48 -11.96 -8.01
CA LYS A 43 6.45 -12.99 -7.89
C LYS A 43 7.06 -14.39 -7.76
N LYS A 44 8.08 -14.71 -8.56
CA LYS A 44 8.82 -15.99 -8.46
C LYS A 44 9.58 -16.15 -7.14
N ARG A 45 9.98 -15.04 -6.51
CA ARG A 45 10.65 -15.02 -5.20
C ARG A 45 9.67 -15.13 -4.02
N GLY A 46 8.36 -15.15 -4.27
CA GLY A 46 7.33 -15.28 -3.23
C GLY A 46 6.85 -13.96 -2.65
N PHE A 47 7.24 -12.82 -3.22
CA PHE A 47 6.68 -11.52 -2.85
C PHE A 47 5.34 -11.27 -3.55
N SER A 48 4.59 -10.30 -3.05
CA SER A 48 3.36 -9.79 -3.65
C SER A 48 3.61 -8.44 -4.34
N PRO A 49 4.16 -8.41 -5.56
CA PRO A 49 4.31 -7.16 -6.29
C PRO A 49 2.96 -6.67 -6.82
N THR A 50 2.77 -5.35 -6.83
CA THR A 50 1.66 -4.65 -7.48
C THR A 50 2.25 -3.54 -8.34
N ILE A 51 1.73 -3.35 -9.56
CA ILE A 51 2.15 -2.27 -10.44
C ILE A 51 1.15 -1.13 -10.37
N GLY A 52 1.62 0.08 -10.04
CA GLY A 52 0.87 1.32 -10.12
C GLY A 52 1.24 2.11 -11.37
N LEU A 53 0.23 2.43 -12.19
CA LEU A 53 0.38 3.27 -13.37
C LEU A 53 -0.88 4.13 -13.56
N SER A 54 -0.75 5.46 -13.42
CA SER A 54 -1.88 6.39 -13.55
C SER A 54 -2.34 6.60 -15.00
N GLY A 55 -1.45 6.36 -15.97
CA GLY A 55 -1.75 6.52 -17.39
C GLY A 55 -2.18 5.25 -18.11
N GLU A 56 -2.21 5.33 -19.43
CA GLU A 56 -2.58 4.20 -20.29
C GLU A 56 -1.35 3.45 -20.77
N LEU A 57 -1.45 2.12 -20.78
CA LEU A 57 -0.45 1.25 -21.40
C LEU A 57 -0.56 1.39 -22.93
N PRO A 58 0.50 1.82 -23.63
CA PRO A 58 0.47 1.93 -25.08
C PRO A 58 0.15 0.59 -25.74
N LEU A 59 -0.79 0.58 -26.69
CA LEU A 59 -1.25 -0.64 -27.36
C LEU A 59 -0.12 -1.44 -28.02
N LYS A 60 0.94 -0.75 -28.47
CA LYS A 60 2.15 -1.37 -29.04
C LYS A 60 2.85 -2.35 -28.10
N PHE A 61 2.60 -2.30 -26.79
CA PHE A 61 3.16 -3.22 -25.80
C PHE A 61 2.18 -4.31 -25.36
N SER A 62 1.02 -4.43 -26.01
CA SER A 62 0.01 -5.45 -25.67
C SER A 62 0.49 -6.89 -25.90
N PHE A 63 1.56 -7.08 -26.66
CA PHE A 63 2.19 -8.39 -26.87
C PHE A 63 2.95 -8.91 -25.64
N LEU A 64 3.28 -8.03 -24.68
CA LEU A 64 3.97 -8.43 -23.46
C LEU A 64 3.00 -9.12 -22.49
N PRO A 65 3.46 -10.16 -21.75
CA PRO A 65 2.64 -10.84 -20.76
C PRO A 65 2.28 -9.85 -19.64
N LYS A 66 1.01 -9.48 -19.55
CA LYS A 66 0.54 -8.50 -18.57
C LYS A 66 0.58 -9.08 -17.14
N PRO A 67 1.19 -8.37 -16.17
CA PRO A 67 1.04 -8.61 -14.75
C PRO A 67 -0.41 -8.68 -14.33
N GLU A 68 -0.70 -9.57 -13.37
CA GLU A 68 -2.06 -9.77 -12.87
C GLU A 68 -2.54 -8.59 -12.02
N LYS A 69 -1.62 -7.97 -11.26
CA LYS A 69 -1.92 -6.87 -10.34
C LYS A 69 -1.42 -5.54 -10.90
N ILE A 70 -2.23 -4.90 -11.75
CA ILE A 70 -2.00 -3.54 -12.24
C ILE A 70 -3.13 -2.65 -11.71
N VAL A 71 -2.78 -1.56 -11.04
CA VAL A 71 -3.72 -0.60 -10.48
C VAL A 71 -3.47 0.79 -11.09
N LYS A 72 -4.55 1.48 -11.44
CA LYS A 72 -4.47 2.88 -11.91
C LYS A 72 -4.44 3.88 -10.77
N GLU A 73 -5.09 3.50 -9.68
CA GLU A 73 -5.19 4.27 -8.46
C GLU A 73 -4.78 3.36 -7.31
N ILE A 74 -3.97 3.89 -6.41
CA ILE A 74 -3.70 3.21 -5.16
C ILE A 74 -4.92 3.46 -4.31
N SER A 75 -5.75 2.43 -4.14
CA SER A 75 -6.92 2.52 -3.27
C SER A 75 -6.44 2.78 -1.84
N GLY A 76 -6.51 4.04 -1.43
CA GLY A 76 -6.20 4.53 -0.09
C GLY A 76 -7.29 4.20 0.92
N ALA A 77 -7.92 3.02 0.81
CA ALA A 77 -8.72 2.48 1.90
C ALA A 77 -7.75 2.16 3.04
N ARG A 78 -7.37 3.20 3.78
CA ARG A 78 -6.71 3.09 5.07
C ARG A 78 -7.75 2.42 5.95
N ASP A 79 -7.46 1.21 6.41
CA ASP A 79 -8.28 0.63 7.47
C ASP A 79 -8.30 1.64 8.63
N PHE A 80 -9.49 1.98 9.09
CA PHE A 80 -9.62 2.85 10.25
C PHE A 80 -9.62 1.96 11.48
N VAL A 81 -8.46 1.84 12.12
CA VAL A 81 -8.28 0.91 13.24
C VAL A 81 -8.74 1.59 14.52
N LEU A 82 -9.85 1.10 15.06
CA LEU A 82 -10.35 1.42 16.38
C LEU A 82 -9.61 0.55 17.40
N SER A 83 -8.68 1.14 18.16
CA SER A 83 -7.89 0.39 19.15
C SER A 83 -8.35 0.70 20.58
N PHE A 84 -8.48 -0.36 21.38
CA PHE A 84 -8.97 -0.32 22.75
C PHE A 84 -7.94 -0.92 23.70
N ASP A 85 -7.57 -0.20 24.75
CA ASP A 85 -6.76 -0.76 25.82
C ASP A 85 -7.59 -1.75 26.66
N THR A 86 -7.35 -3.04 26.44
CA THR A 86 -8.05 -4.13 27.13
C THR A 86 -7.35 -4.62 28.40
N SER A 87 -6.27 -3.97 28.83
CA SER A 87 -5.52 -4.36 30.04
C SER A 87 -6.37 -4.28 31.31
N ARG A 88 -7.29 -3.31 31.36
CA ARG A 88 -8.18 -3.07 32.50
C ARG A 88 -9.57 -3.67 32.32
N ASN A 89 -10.03 -3.80 31.08
CA ASN A 89 -11.40 -4.21 30.77
C ASN A 89 -11.49 -4.88 29.39
N LYS A 90 -11.90 -6.15 29.35
CA LYS A 90 -11.98 -6.89 28.08
C LYS A 90 -13.27 -6.58 27.34
N ILE A 91 -13.20 -6.55 26.02
CA ILE A 91 -14.39 -6.46 25.16
C ILE A 91 -14.97 -7.87 25.01
N ILE A 92 -16.24 -8.04 25.38
CA ILE A 92 -16.96 -9.31 25.30
C ILE A 92 -17.84 -9.42 24.06
N ARG A 93 -18.31 -8.29 23.52
CA ARG A 93 -19.23 -8.27 22.39
C ARG A 93 -18.96 -7.10 21.47
N LEU A 94 -18.95 -7.41 20.18
CA LEU A 94 -18.93 -6.45 19.08
C LEU A 94 -20.14 -6.72 18.19
N LYS A 95 -20.94 -5.70 17.92
CA LYS A 95 -22.10 -5.78 17.01
C LYS A 95 -22.04 -4.59 16.06
N THR A 96 -22.22 -4.84 14.77
CA THR A 96 -22.36 -3.79 13.77
C THR A 96 -23.82 -3.65 13.34
N GLU A 97 -24.24 -2.45 13.00
CA GLU A 97 -25.55 -2.15 12.45
C GLU A 97 -25.41 -1.07 11.38
N GLU A 98 -25.89 -1.37 10.18
CA GLU A 98 -25.95 -0.43 9.07
C GLU A 98 -27.37 0.13 8.97
N LYS A 99 -27.49 1.46 9.08
CA LYS A 99 -28.71 2.23 8.82
C LYS A 99 -28.46 3.10 7.60
N GLU A 100 -29.53 3.61 6.97
CA GLU A 100 -29.50 4.29 5.65
C GLU A 100 -28.26 5.18 5.40
N ASP A 101 -27.84 6.01 6.38
CA ASP A 101 -26.64 6.85 6.28
C ASP A 101 -25.64 6.68 7.45
N GLN A 102 -25.76 5.62 8.26
CA GLN A 102 -24.92 5.44 9.45
C GLN A 102 -24.46 3.99 9.65
N TYR A 103 -23.15 3.80 9.83
CA TYR A 103 -22.57 2.53 10.24
C TYR A 103 -22.20 2.56 11.72
N ASN A 104 -23.00 1.89 12.55
CA ASN A 104 -22.83 1.88 14.00
C ASN A 104 -22.06 0.63 14.44
N ILE A 105 -21.07 0.83 15.31
CA ILE A 105 -20.30 -0.26 15.94
C ILE A 105 -20.58 -0.21 17.44
N TYR A 106 -21.32 -1.19 17.95
CA TYR A 106 -21.63 -1.35 19.36
C TYR A 106 -20.61 -2.25 20.03
N ILE A 107 -19.96 -1.73 21.06
CA ILE A 107 -18.89 -2.41 21.80
C ILE A 107 -19.34 -2.54 23.25
N THR A 108 -19.38 -3.77 23.74
CA THR A 108 -19.75 -4.06 25.13
C THR A 108 -18.54 -4.60 25.88
N PRO A 109 -18.06 -3.90 26.91
CA PRO A 109 -17.00 -4.39 27.79
C PRO A 109 -17.56 -5.36 28.85
N GLU A 110 -16.68 -6.10 29.51
CA GLU A 110 -17.05 -7.03 30.58
C GLU A 110 -17.59 -6.30 31.82
N LYS A 111 -17.01 -5.13 32.17
CA LYS A 111 -17.36 -4.40 33.39
C LYS A 111 -17.63 -2.91 33.10
N GLY A 112 -18.78 -2.40 33.53
CA GLY A 112 -19.08 -0.97 33.44
C GLY A 112 -19.19 -0.43 32.01
N SER A 113 -18.78 0.82 31.80
CA SER A 113 -18.79 1.51 30.50
C SER A 113 -17.38 1.62 29.91
N VAL A 114 -17.29 1.74 28.58
CA VAL A 114 -16.04 2.10 27.89
C VAL A 114 -15.74 3.57 28.18
N ASP A 115 -14.54 3.87 28.64
CA ASP A 115 -14.07 5.24 28.78
C ASP A 115 -13.58 5.74 27.40
N PRO A 116 -14.03 6.90 26.90
CA PRO A 116 -13.53 7.47 25.66
C PRO A 116 -12.01 7.73 25.64
N ARG A 117 -11.36 7.77 26.81
CA ARG A 117 -9.90 7.91 26.93
C ARG A 117 -9.13 6.61 26.65
N ASP A 118 -9.79 5.46 26.77
CA ASP A 118 -9.19 4.14 26.44
C ASP A 118 -9.23 3.85 24.93
N PHE A 119 -9.84 4.76 24.18
CA PHE A 119 -10.03 4.68 22.75
C PHE A 119 -8.95 5.47 22.01
N SER A 120 -8.34 4.86 21.00
CA SER A 120 -7.41 5.55 20.10
C SER A 120 -7.73 5.26 18.63
N PHE A 121 -7.61 6.32 17.82
CA PHE A 121 -7.70 6.23 16.37
C PHE A 121 -6.32 5.98 15.79
N ILE A 122 -6.16 4.87 15.08
CA ILE A 122 -4.94 4.59 14.34
C ILE A 122 -5.32 4.53 12.86
N LEU A 123 -4.76 5.46 12.07
CA LEU A 123 -4.80 5.32 10.62
C LEU A 123 -3.99 4.09 10.26
N ALA A 124 -4.60 3.10 9.60
CA ALA A 124 -3.82 1.95 9.17
C ALA A 124 -2.73 2.36 8.21
N LYS A 125 -1.58 1.73 8.40
CA LYS A 125 -0.45 1.81 7.51
C LYS A 125 -0.88 1.37 6.12
N PHE A 126 -0.25 1.95 5.10
CA PHE A 126 -0.41 1.45 3.75
C PHE A 126 -0.07 -0.04 3.70
N LYS A 127 -0.82 -0.78 2.88
CA LYS A 127 -0.60 -2.23 2.69
C LYS A 127 0.76 -2.58 2.07
N TYR A 128 1.52 -1.59 1.60
CA TYR A 128 2.78 -1.78 0.92
C TYR A 128 3.95 -1.46 1.85
N ASP A 129 4.97 -2.31 1.81
CA ASP A 129 6.15 -2.21 2.67
C ASP A 129 7.33 -1.53 1.95
N LEU A 130 7.31 -1.48 0.61
CA LEU A 130 8.36 -0.91 -0.23
C LEU A 130 7.77 -0.38 -1.54
N ILE A 131 8.21 0.81 -1.93
CA ILE A 131 7.93 1.41 -3.23
C ILE A 131 9.18 1.25 -4.09
N ILE A 132 9.01 0.96 -5.37
CA ILE A 132 10.10 0.92 -6.35
C ILE A 132 9.65 1.72 -7.56
N THR A 133 10.30 2.84 -7.84
CA THR A 133 10.01 3.66 -9.01
C THR A 133 10.92 3.25 -10.16
N LEU A 134 10.35 2.98 -11.34
CA LEU A 134 11.11 2.58 -12.53
C LEU A 134 10.83 3.51 -13.70
N GLY A 135 11.88 3.94 -14.39
CA GLY A 135 11.77 4.88 -15.51
C GLY A 135 11.22 6.26 -15.12
N CYS A 136 11.28 6.60 -13.85
CA CYS A 136 10.79 7.84 -13.28
C CYS A 136 11.98 8.63 -12.75
N SER A 137 12.25 9.82 -13.30
CA SER A 137 13.33 10.67 -12.80
C SER A 137 12.93 11.41 -11.51
N ASP A 138 11.63 11.68 -11.34
CA ASP A 138 11.08 12.52 -10.28
C ASP A 138 9.67 12.03 -9.93
N LEU A 139 9.28 12.12 -8.66
CA LEU A 139 7.98 11.62 -8.18
C LEU A 139 6.78 12.30 -8.87
N GLU A 140 6.94 13.55 -9.30
CA GLU A 140 5.91 14.28 -10.05
C GLU A 140 5.51 13.58 -11.36
N LYS A 141 6.42 12.83 -12.00
CA LYS A 141 6.13 12.10 -13.24
C LYS A 141 5.20 10.90 -13.04
N LEU A 142 4.96 10.49 -11.80
CA LEU A 142 3.93 9.49 -11.46
C LEU A 142 2.51 10.03 -11.65
N GLY A 143 2.36 11.36 -11.77
CA GLY A 143 1.09 12.05 -12.00
C GLY A 143 0.12 11.83 -10.85
N LYS A 144 -1.13 11.52 -11.18
CA LYS A 144 -2.24 11.38 -10.22
C LYS A 144 -1.95 10.45 -9.04
N ILE A 145 -1.15 9.40 -9.24
CA ILE A 145 -0.77 8.48 -8.15
C ILE A 145 -0.02 9.22 -7.03
N TYR A 146 0.92 10.10 -7.40
CA TYR A 146 1.68 10.89 -6.43
C TYR A 146 0.82 11.97 -5.78
N GLU A 147 0.05 12.72 -6.58
CA GLU A 147 -0.83 13.80 -6.10
C GLU A 147 -1.87 13.32 -5.08
N THR A 148 -2.44 12.13 -5.31
CA THR A 148 -3.52 11.59 -4.48
C THR A 148 -3.00 10.82 -3.25
N ASN A 149 -1.73 10.42 -3.26
CA ASN A 149 -1.16 9.54 -2.23
C ASN A 149 0.18 10.07 -1.70
N SER A 150 0.35 11.38 -1.55
CA SER A 150 1.61 11.98 -1.06
C SER A 150 2.12 11.31 0.22
N ASP A 151 1.23 11.04 1.16
CA ASP A 151 1.54 10.42 2.46
C ASP A 151 2.21 9.04 2.33
N LEU A 152 1.86 8.28 1.28
CA LEU A 152 2.44 6.97 1.00
C LEU A 152 3.96 7.06 0.83
N PHE A 153 4.44 8.11 0.16
CA PHE A 153 5.86 8.32 -0.15
C PHE A 153 6.64 8.84 1.06
N PHE A 154 5.95 9.33 2.11
CA PHE A 154 6.56 9.69 3.39
C PHE A 154 6.63 8.50 4.35
N GLU A 155 5.63 7.62 4.32
CA GLU A 155 5.53 6.48 5.25
C GLU A 155 6.28 5.22 4.79
N VAL A 156 6.37 5.00 3.47
CA VAL A 156 6.93 3.78 2.88
C VAL A 156 8.27 4.09 2.20
N PRO A 157 9.33 3.29 2.43
CA PRO A 157 10.62 3.48 1.78
C PRO A 157 10.52 3.34 0.26
N ILE A 158 11.35 4.10 -0.47
CA ILE A 158 11.46 4.14 -1.93
C ILE A 158 12.87 3.73 -2.35
#